data_AF-A0A255ZPI6-F1
#
_entry.id   AF-A0A255ZPI6-F1
#
_cell.length_a   1.000
_cell.length_b   1.000
_cell.length_c   1.000
_cell.angle_alpha   90.00
_cell.angle_beta   90.00
_cell.angle_gamma   90.00
#
_symmetry.space_group_name_H-M   'P 1'
#
loop_
_entity.id
_entity.type
_entity.pdbx_description
1 polymer ?
#
loop_
_entity_poly.entity_id
_entity_poly.type
_entity_poly.pdbx_seq_one_letter_code
_entity_poly.pdbx_strand_id
1 'polypeptide(L)'
;MDFFPTRPARSATTKQLGDAGEEAALRYLLGQGLKLVTRNYRTPGRGGGEIDLIMRMRDGTLVFVEVRKRASSRHGGGAASVGTVKQRRIVLAARHYLLRVAHLPPCRFDVVVLDGERIEWLQAAFDAT
;
A
#
# COMPACT_ATOMS: atom_id res chain seq x y z
N MET A 1 -40.48 18.58 -26.70
CA MET A 1 -39.14 18.26 -27.21
C MET A 1 -38.17 18.71 -26.12
N ASP A 2 -37.96 17.85 -25.12
CA ASP A 2 -37.21 18.22 -23.92
C ASP A 2 -35.80 17.66 -24.00
N PHE A 3 -34.86 18.54 -24.34
CA PHE A 3 -33.43 18.27 -24.24
C PHE A 3 -32.98 18.48 -22.79
N PHE A 4 -32.85 17.41 -22.03
CA PHE A 4 -32.12 17.44 -20.75
C PHE A 4 -30.64 17.15 -21.02
N PRO A 5 -29.70 18.06 -20.71
CA PRO A 5 -28.29 17.73 -20.74
C PRO A 5 -27.96 16.78 -19.58
N THR A 6 -27.62 15.54 -19.91
CA THR A 6 -27.04 14.57 -18.97
C THR A 6 -25.71 15.14 -18.47
N ARG A 7 -25.69 15.52 -17.19
CA ARG A 7 -24.48 15.93 -16.48
C ARG A 7 -23.50 14.75 -16.50
N PRO A 8 -22.24 14.90 -16.97
CA PRO A 8 -21.27 13.82 -16.86
C PRO A 8 -21.03 13.52 -15.39
N ALA A 9 -21.08 12.24 -15.02
CA ALA A 9 -20.73 11.77 -13.69
C ALA A 9 -19.30 12.26 -13.37
N ARG A 10 -19.12 12.93 -12.22
CA ARG A 10 -17.79 13.37 -11.77
C ARG A 10 -16.87 12.15 -11.70
N SER A 11 -15.86 12.09 -12.56
CA SER A 11 -14.77 11.13 -12.46
C SER A 11 -14.16 11.23 -11.06
N ALA A 12 -13.98 10.10 -10.38
CA ALA A 12 -13.37 10.07 -9.06
C ALA A 12 -11.97 10.69 -9.10
N THR A 13 -11.62 11.46 -8.06
CA THR A 13 -10.27 12.05 -7.96
C THR A 13 -9.21 10.97 -7.70
N THR A 14 -7.95 11.24 -8.06
CA THR A 14 -6.81 10.36 -7.78
C THR A 14 -6.74 9.96 -6.29
N LYS A 15 -7.14 10.85 -5.38
CA LYS A 15 -7.20 10.59 -3.94
C LYS A 15 -8.30 9.58 -3.59
N GLN A 16 -9.52 9.80 -4.07
CA GLN A 16 -10.64 8.85 -3.84
C GLN A 16 -10.37 7.48 -4.45
N LEU A 17 -9.71 7.45 -5.62
CA LEU A 17 -9.24 6.21 -6.22
C LEU A 17 -8.16 5.54 -5.35
N GLY A 18 -7.22 6.30 -4.79
CA GLY A 18 -6.25 5.80 -3.82
C GLY A 18 -6.92 5.16 -2.60
N ASP A 19 -7.84 5.88 -1.96
CA ASP A 19 -8.54 5.44 -0.75
C ASP A 19 -9.31 4.12 -0.98
N ALA A 20 -10.02 4.00 -2.12
CA ALA A 20 -10.75 2.79 -2.48
C ALA A 20 -9.81 1.59 -2.74
N GLY A 21 -8.63 1.84 -3.29
CA GLY A 21 -7.63 0.79 -3.49
C GLY A 21 -7.05 0.28 -2.17
N GLU A 22 -6.69 1.21 -1.29
CA GLU A 22 -6.20 0.88 0.05
C GLU A 22 -7.23 0.04 0.84
N GLU A 23 -8.52 0.42 0.77
CA GLU A 23 -9.59 -0.33 1.42
C GLU A 23 -9.76 -1.75 0.86
N ALA A 24 -9.65 -1.93 -0.45
CA ALA A 24 -9.69 -3.26 -1.06
C ALA A 24 -8.51 -4.13 -0.63
N ALA A 25 -7.30 -3.56 -0.61
CA ALA A 25 -6.09 -4.24 -0.15
C ALA A 25 -6.19 -4.62 1.33
N LEU A 26 -6.68 -3.72 2.17
CA LEU A 26 -6.89 -3.98 3.60
C LEU A 26 -7.85 -5.15 3.82
N ARG A 27 -9.04 -5.13 3.20
CA ARG A 27 -10.01 -6.22 3.32
C ARG A 27 -9.44 -7.56 2.86
N TYR A 28 -8.69 -7.56 1.77
CA TYR A 28 -8.02 -8.75 1.28
C TYR A 28 -7.03 -9.31 2.33
N LEU A 29 -6.14 -8.47 2.85
CA LEU A 29 -5.13 -8.89 3.83
C LEU A 29 -5.74 -9.33 5.17
N LEU A 30 -6.82 -8.70 5.61
CA LEU A 30 -7.61 -9.17 6.76
C LEU A 30 -8.18 -10.57 6.51
N GLY A 31 -8.70 -10.83 5.30
CA GLY A 31 -9.17 -12.15 4.87
C GLY A 31 -8.05 -13.20 4.80
N GLN A 32 -6.80 -12.78 4.55
CA GLN A 32 -5.62 -13.64 4.64
C GLN A 32 -5.14 -13.88 6.09
N GLY A 33 -5.84 -13.32 7.08
CA GLY A 33 -5.56 -13.54 8.50
C GLY A 33 -4.51 -12.60 9.11
N LEU A 34 -4.10 -11.55 8.40
CA LEU A 34 -3.28 -10.48 8.97
C LEU A 34 -4.16 -9.55 9.80
N LYS A 35 -3.58 -8.89 10.80
CA LYS A 35 -4.24 -7.88 11.61
C LYS A 35 -3.75 -6.49 11.22
N LEU A 36 -4.66 -5.53 11.08
CA LEU A 36 -4.29 -4.14 10.88
C LEU A 36 -3.63 -3.56 12.13
N VAL A 37 -2.50 -2.89 11.94
CA VAL A 37 -1.80 -2.13 12.98
C VAL A 37 -1.95 -0.63 12.75
N THR A 38 -1.70 -0.16 11.53
CA THR A 38 -1.79 1.27 11.19
C THR A 38 -2.05 1.44 9.69
N ARG A 39 -2.83 2.47 9.33
CA ARG A 39 -3.03 2.90 7.93
C ARG A 39 -2.34 4.24 7.70
N ASN A 40 -1.97 4.54 6.46
CA ASN A 40 -1.49 5.84 6.02
C ASN A 40 -0.37 6.42 6.92
N TYR A 41 0.59 5.59 7.30
CA TYR A 41 1.67 6.00 8.18
C TYR A 41 2.63 6.93 7.44
N ARG A 42 2.96 8.08 8.04
CA ARG A 42 3.84 9.10 7.46
C ARG A 42 4.86 9.58 8.49
N THR A 43 6.10 9.76 8.06
CA THR A 43 7.11 10.42 8.90
C THR A 43 7.01 11.94 8.77
N PRO A 44 7.42 12.71 9.81
CA PRO A 44 7.52 14.16 9.70
C PRO A 44 8.54 14.61 8.63
N GLY A 45 8.42 15.87 8.20
CA GLY A 45 9.40 16.55 7.32
C GLY A 45 9.12 16.44 5.81
N ARG A 46 9.73 17.35 5.03
CA ARG A 46 9.65 17.33 3.57
C ARG A 46 10.41 16.11 3.02
N GLY A 47 9.79 15.33 2.16
CA GLY A 47 10.39 14.09 1.64
C GLY A 47 10.29 12.91 2.60
N GLY A 48 9.47 13.02 3.65
CA GLY A 48 9.23 11.95 4.61
C GLY A 48 8.79 10.63 3.97
N GLY A 49 9.08 9.55 4.70
CA GLY A 49 8.65 8.21 4.36
C GLY A 49 7.15 8.06 4.50
N GLU A 50 6.58 7.11 3.76
CA GLU A 50 5.16 6.75 3.86
C GLU A 50 4.98 5.25 3.68
N ILE A 51 3.96 4.70 4.35
CA ILE A 51 3.52 3.30 4.25
C ILE A 51 2.00 3.31 4.25
N ASP A 52 1.38 2.65 3.26
CA ASP A 52 -0.07 2.64 3.13
C ASP A 52 -0.71 1.79 4.23
N LEU A 53 -0.19 0.57 4.46
CA LEU A 53 -0.68 -0.31 5.53
C LEU A 53 0.48 -0.93 6.31
N ILE A 54 0.39 -0.90 7.63
CA ILE A 54 1.22 -1.70 8.55
C ILE A 54 0.33 -2.80 9.10
N MET A 55 0.70 -4.04 8.83
CA MET A 55 -0.04 -5.23 9.20
C MET A 55 0.80 -6.11 10.13
N ARG A 56 0.14 -7.05 10.82
CA ARG A 56 0.79 -8.02 11.71
C ARG A 56 0.32 -9.42 11.39
N MET A 57 1.27 -10.34 11.20
CA MET A 57 1.00 -11.77 11.08
C MET A 57 0.80 -12.42 12.45
N ARG A 58 0.27 -13.65 12.47
CA ARG A 58 -0.01 -14.38 13.72
C ARG A 58 1.24 -14.68 14.55
N ASP A 59 2.38 -14.88 13.89
CA ASP A 59 3.69 -15.12 14.51
C ASP A 59 4.34 -13.84 15.09
N GLY A 60 3.71 -12.68 14.89
CA GLY A 60 4.20 -11.40 15.36
C GLY A 60 4.99 -10.58 14.34
N THR A 61 5.26 -11.12 13.14
CA THR A 61 5.94 -10.40 12.04
C THR A 61 5.17 -9.13 11.66
N LEU A 62 5.88 -8.00 11.57
CA LEU A 62 5.34 -6.76 11.01
C LEU A 62 5.53 -6.75 9.49
N VAL A 63 4.44 -6.44 8.79
CA VAL A 63 4.40 -6.38 7.34
C VAL A 63 4.10 -4.94 6.93
N PHE A 64 5.05 -4.31 6.23
CA PHE A 64 4.92 -2.97 5.69
C PHE A 64 4.48 -3.07 4.24
N VAL A 65 3.27 -2.61 3.94
CA VAL A 65 2.62 -2.83 2.64
C VAL A 65 2.47 -1.51 1.89
N GLU A 66 2.91 -1.52 0.64
CA GLU A 66 2.54 -0.52 -0.37
C GLU A 66 1.37 -1.06 -1.22
N VAL A 67 0.37 -0.23 -1.48
CA VAL A 67 -0.77 -0.55 -2.35
C VAL A 67 -0.61 0.16 -3.68
N ARG A 68 -0.62 -0.61 -4.77
CA ARG A 68 -0.47 -0.09 -6.13
C ARG A 68 -1.68 -0.44 -6.99
N LYS A 69 -2.16 0.54 -7.75
CA LYS A 69 -3.05 0.26 -8.89
C LYS A 69 -2.20 0.09 -10.14
N ARG A 70 -2.48 -0.96 -10.91
CA ARG A 70 -1.82 -1.17 -12.20
C ARG A 70 -2.25 -0.06 -13.16
N ALA A 71 -1.28 0.69 -13.69
CA ALA A 71 -1.53 1.78 -14.63
C ALA A 71 -1.59 1.29 -16.10
N SER A 72 -0.84 0.25 -16.43
CA SER A 72 -0.90 -0.45 -17.73
C SER A 72 -0.31 -1.86 -17.62
N SER A 73 -0.71 -2.77 -18.49
CA SER A 73 -0.25 -4.17 -18.54
C SER A 73 1.20 -4.35 -19.03
N ARG A 74 1.94 -3.26 -19.28
CA ARG A 74 3.23 -3.29 -20.00
C ARG A 74 4.51 -3.24 -19.15
N HIS A 75 4.45 -3.24 -17.83
CA HIS A 75 5.66 -3.15 -17.00
C HIS A 75 5.69 -4.16 -15.84
N GLY A 76 6.76 -4.97 -15.83
CA GLY A 76 7.47 -5.65 -14.71
C GLY A 76 6.70 -6.20 -13.50
N GLY A 77 7.02 -7.44 -13.09
CA GLY A 77 6.52 -8.09 -11.87
C GLY A 77 6.67 -7.21 -10.62
N GLY A 78 5.82 -7.37 -9.60
CA GLY A 78 5.53 -6.23 -8.73
C GLY A 78 6.61 -5.75 -7.75
N ALA A 79 7.79 -6.37 -7.67
CA ALA A 79 8.99 -5.69 -7.14
C ALA A 79 9.42 -4.51 -8.03
N ALA A 80 9.40 -4.69 -9.36
CA ALA A 80 9.67 -3.65 -10.35
C ALA A 80 8.57 -2.56 -10.36
N SER A 81 7.39 -2.84 -9.79
CA SER A 81 6.32 -1.85 -9.64
C SER A 81 6.61 -0.79 -8.56
N VAL A 82 7.54 -1.07 -7.63
CA VAL A 82 7.97 -0.13 -6.59
C VAL A 82 9.41 0.29 -6.87
N GLY A 83 9.58 1.40 -7.57
CA GLY A 83 10.90 1.95 -7.87
C GLY A 83 11.71 2.32 -6.62
N THR A 84 13.05 2.35 -6.75
CA THR A 84 14.02 2.53 -5.66
C THR A 84 13.73 3.75 -4.78
N VAL A 85 13.25 4.86 -5.35
CA VAL A 85 12.87 6.07 -4.59
C VAL A 85 11.73 5.77 -3.61
N LYS A 86 10.70 5.02 -4.04
CA LYS A 86 9.58 4.65 -3.17
C LYS A 86 10.03 3.62 -2.12
N GLN A 87 10.83 2.62 -2.50
CA GLN A 87 11.39 1.66 -1.55
C GLN A 87 12.14 2.37 -0.40
N ARG A 88 13.02 3.32 -0.72
CA ARG A 88 13.74 4.12 0.29
C ARG A 88 12.81 4.88 1.23
N ARG A 89 11.71 5.45 0.71
CA ARG A 89 10.71 6.15 1.53
C ARG A 89 9.94 5.19 2.44
N ILE A 90 9.59 4.01 1.96
CA ILE A 90 8.94 2.96 2.75
C ILE A 90 9.88 2.49 3.86
N VAL A 91 11.15 2.22 3.55
CA VAL A 91 12.17 1.83 4.54
C VAL A 91 12.39 2.92 5.59
N LEU A 92 12.43 4.19 5.20
CA LEU A 92 12.53 5.31 6.14
C LEU A 92 11.36 5.33 7.12
N ALA A 93 10.14 5.16 6.62
CA ALA A 93 8.95 5.09 7.45
C ALA A 93 8.93 3.85 8.35
N ALA A 94 9.35 2.69 7.86
CA ALA A 94 9.42 1.47 8.65
C ALA A 94 10.41 1.62 9.80
N ARG A 95 11.62 2.13 9.53
CA ARG A 95 12.63 2.43 10.56
C ARG A 95 12.08 3.38 11.62
N HIS A 96 11.42 4.46 11.20
CA HIS A 96 10.82 5.42 12.12
C HIS A 96 9.66 4.82 12.94
N TYR A 97 8.86 3.93 12.36
CA TYR A 97 7.83 3.19 13.09
C TYR A 97 8.44 2.28 14.16
N LEU A 98 9.51 1.56 13.79
CA LEU A 98 10.19 0.60 14.66
C LEU A 98 10.88 1.25 15.87
N LEU A 99 11.17 2.56 15.85
CA LEU A 99 11.62 3.28 17.04
C LEU A 99 10.58 3.31 18.17
N ARG A 100 9.32 3.00 17.88
CA ARG A 100 8.19 3.06 18.83
C ARG A 100 7.81 1.69 19.39
N VAL A 101 8.41 0.60 18.90
CA VAL A 101 8.11 -0.75 19.40
C VAL A 101 9.13 -1.14 20.46
N ALA A 102 8.67 -1.79 21.52
CA ALA A 102 9.55 -2.18 22.62
C ALA A 102 10.59 -3.24 22.23
N HIS A 103 10.23 -4.11 21.28
CA HIS A 103 11.06 -5.22 20.80
C HIS A 103 10.96 -5.26 19.28
N LEU A 104 12.07 -5.44 18.58
CA LEU A 104 12.09 -5.52 17.11
C LEU A 104 11.55 -6.89 16.65
N PRO A 105 10.40 -6.95 15.97
CA PRO A 105 9.90 -8.19 15.39
C PRO A 105 10.58 -8.47 14.04
N PRO A 106 10.44 -9.70 13.51
CA PRO A 106 10.66 -9.93 12.09
C PRO A 106 9.86 -8.93 11.24
N CYS A 107 10.45 -8.47 10.16
CA CYS A 107 9.88 -7.45 9.30
C CYS A 107 9.86 -7.93 7.85
N ARG A 108 8.81 -7.60 7.12
CA ARG A 108 8.67 -7.89 5.69
C ARG A 108 8.11 -6.70 4.94
N PHE A 109 8.58 -6.46 3.73
CA PHE A 109 8.03 -5.43 2.84
C PHE A 109 7.24 -6.11 1.73
N ASP A 110 5.95 -5.81 1.67
CA ASP A 110 5.03 -6.43 0.72
C ASP A 110 4.44 -5.37 -0.22
N VAL A 111 3.95 -5.84 -1.37
CA VAL A 111 3.20 -5.01 -2.31
C VAL A 111 1.87 -5.68 -2.62
N VAL A 112 0.79 -4.92 -2.55
CA VAL A 112 -0.51 -5.35 -3.07
C VAL A 112 -0.79 -4.60 -4.36
N VAL A 113 -0.91 -5.33 -5.46
CA VAL A 113 -1.24 -4.79 -6.78
C VAL A 113 -2.71 -5.04 -7.09
N LEU A 114 -3.42 -3.99 -7.44
CA LEU A 114 -4.82 -4.00 -7.86
C LEU A 114 -4.87 -3.85 -9.38
N ASP A 115 -5.51 -4.79 -10.06
CA ASP A 115 -5.72 -4.81 -11.50
C ASP A 115 -7.20 -5.11 -11.81
N GLY A 116 -7.99 -4.04 -11.93
CA GLY A 116 -9.46 -4.16 -11.92
C GLY A 116 -9.94 -4.79 -10.62
N GLU A 117 -10.61 -5.94 -10.71
CA GLU A 117 -11.07 -6.72 -9.56
C GLU A 117 -10.02 -7.70 -9.03
N ARG A 118 -8.92 -7.92 -9.76
CA ARG A 118 -7.85 -8.84 -9.35
C ARG A 118 -6.96 -8.17 -8.32
N ILE A 119 -6.65 -8.91 -7.26
CA ILE A 119 -5.69 -8.53 -6.23
C ILE A 119 -4.52 -9.52 -6.28
N GLU A 120 -3.31 -8.99 -6.42
CA GLU A 120 -2.06 -9.74 -6.36
C GLU A 120 -1.28 -9.29 -5.13
N TRP A 121 -0.96 -10.22 -4.23
CA TRP A 121 -0.19 -9.94 -3.03
C TRP A 121 1.20 -10.54 -3.15
N LEU A 122 2.18 -9.65 -3.31
CA LEU A 122 3.58 -9.98 -3.45
C LEU A 122 4.25 -9.85 -2.09
N GLN A 123 4.56 -11.01 -1.52
CA GLN A 123 5.22 -11.12 -0.22
C GLN A 123 6.73 -10.97 -0.39
N ALA A 124 7.38 -10.26 0.53
CA ALA A 124 8.82 -9.98 0.46
C ALA A 124 9.23 -9.38 -0.91
N ALA A 125 8.47 -8.39 -1.36
CA ALA A 125 8.62 -7.77 -2.67
C ALA A 125 9.97 -7.04 -2.83
N PHE A 126 10.57 -6.61 -1.72
CA PHE A 126 11.94 -6.08 -1.68
C PHE A 126 12.50 -6.16 -0.26
N ASP A 127 13.82 -6.05 -0.15
CA ASP A 127 14.55 -5.98 1.12
C ASP A 127 14.99 -4.55 1.46
N ALA A 128 15.30 -4.29 2.73
CA ALA A 128 15.77 -3.00 3.21
C ALA A 128 17.29 -2.80 3.10
N THR A 129 17.92 -3.28 2.01
CA THR A 129 19.35 -3.11 1.73
C THR A 129 19.74 -1.66 1.54
#